data_AF-A0A101UGN5-F1
#
_entry.id   AF-A0A101UGN5-F1
#
_cell.length_a   1.000
_cell.length_b   1.000
_cell.length_c   1.000
_cell.angle_alpha   90.00
_cell.angle_beta   90.00
_cell.angle_gamma   90.00
#
_symmetry.space_group_name_H-M   'P 1'
#
loop_
_entity.id
_entity.type
_entity.pdbx_description
1 polymer ?
#
loop_
_entity_poly.entity_id
_entity_poly.type
_entity_poly.pdbx_seq_one_letter_code
_entity_poly.pdbx_strand_id
1 'polypeptide(L)'
;MTDLMLTGRLLDAEESLRDGLAVYLVDSGQGLDKALEPAKQIANNSPVINYAILHALPRIAETDPETGLLMESLMAAVALSSPEAKQRVNDFLTGKSTEVVQR
;
A
#
# COMPACT_ATOMS: atom_id res chain seq x y z
N MET A 1 11.73 -9.97 -15.21
CA MET A 1 13.11 -9.56 -14.84
C MET A 1 14.19 -10.34 -15.59
N THR A 2 14.20 -11.69 -15.61
CA THR A 2 15.28 -12.48 -16.25
C THR A 2 15.59 -12.09 -17.70
N ASP A 3 14.57 -11.91 -18.55
CA ASP A 3 14.72 -11.44 -19.94
C ASP A 3 15.48 -10.09 -20.03
N LEU A 4 15.05 -9.09 -19.26
CA LEU A 4 15.68 -7.77 -19.21
C LEU A 4 17.16 -7.86 -18.80
N MET A 5 17.49 -8.69 -17.81
CA MET A 5 18.85 -8.86 -17.31
C MET A 5 19.77 -9.54 -18.32
N LEU A 6 19.26 -10.51 -19.08
CA LEU A 6 20.06 -11.25 -20.06
C LEU A 6 20.21 -10.51 -21.40
N THR A 7 19.23 -9.70 -21.79
CA THR A 7 19.20 -9.04 -23.11
C THR A 7 19.55 -7.55 -23.06
N GLY A 8 19.47 -6.91 -21.89
CA GLY A 8 19.62 -5.46 -21.77
C GLY A 8 18.50 -4.66 -22.44
N ARG A 9 17.35 -5.28 -22.73
CA ARG A 9 16.19 -4.63 -23.34
C ARG A 9 15.72 -3.45 -22.47
N LEU A 10 15.47 -2.31 -23.11
CA LEU A 10 14.88 -1.13 -22.48
C LEU A 10 13.37 -1.27 -22.47
N LEU A 11 12.74 -0.77 -21.40
CA LEU A 11 11.29 -0.67 -21.29
C LEU A 11 10.87 0.79 -21.44
N ASP A 12 9.82 1.02 -22.20
CA ASP A 12 9.11 2.29 -22.17
C ASP A 12 8.19 2.39 -20.94
N ALA A 13 7.50 3.53 -20.79
CA ALA A 13 6.65 3.80 -19.65
C ALA A 13 5.38 2.93 -19.60
N GLU A 14 4.83 2.57 -20.77
CA GLU A 14 3.63 1.72 -20.87
C GLU A 14 3.96 0.25 -20.57
N GLU A 15 5.09 -0.23 -21.09
CA GLU A 15 5.62 -1.55 -20.79
C GLU A 15 5.96 -1.67 -19.30
N SER A 16 6.59 -0.65 -18.71
CA SER A 16 6.92 -0.63 -17.28
C SER A 16 5.68 -0.73 -16.39
N LEU A 17 4.56 -0.10 -16.77
CA LEU A 17 3.28 -0.24 -16.06
C LEU A 17 2.72 -1.65 -16.21
N ARG A 18 2.75 -2.21 -17.42
CA ARG A 18 2.21 -3.55 -17.71
C ARG A 18 2.97 -4.66 -16.99
N ASP A 19 4.29 -4.54 -16.90
CA ASP A 19 5.16 -5.50 -16.24
C ASP A 19 5.20 -5.30 -14.70
N GLY A 20 4.46 -4.32 -14.18
CA GLY A 20 4.33 -4.05 -12.74
C GLY A 20 5.54 -3.37 -12.10
N LEU A 21 6.44 -2.78 -12.90
CA LEU A 21 7.59 -2.01 -12.41
C LEU A 21 7.19 -0.58 -11.99
N ALA A 22 6.19 -0.01 -12.67
CA ALA A 22 5.53 1.22 -12.27
C ALA A 22 4.09 0.94 -11.84
N VAL A 23 3.58 1.73 -10.90
CA VAL A 23 2.19 1.62 -10.41
C VAL A 23 1.26 2.63 -11.09
N TYR A 24 1.83 3.75 -11.57
CA TYR A 24 1.09 4.83 -12.23
C TYR A 24 1.82 5.27 -13.49
N LEU A 25 1.06 5.63 -14.51
CA LEU A 25 1.53 6.24 -15.75
C LEU A 25 0.85 7.61 -15.90
N VAL A 26 1.64 8.63 -16.24
CA VAL A 26 1.19 10.01 -16.47
C VAL A 26 1.99 10.62 -17.60
N ASP A 27 1.52 11.76 -18.11
CA ASP A 27 2.22 12.51 -19.15
C ASP A 27 3.60 12.98 -18.69
N SER A 28 4.49 13.21 -19.66
CA SER A 28 5.84 13.70 -19.40
C SER A 28 5.81 15.01 -18.60
N GLY A 29 6.64 15.09 -17.57
CA GLY A 29 6.71 16.23 -16.66
C GLY A 29 5.75 16.17 -15.45
N GLN A 30 4.75 15.29 -15.45
CA GLN A 30 3.75 15.19 -14.37
C GLN A 30 4.10 14.14 -13.29
N GLY A 31 5.22 13.43 -13.43
CA GLY A 31 5.58 12.32 -12.55
C GLY A 31 5.72 12.70 -11.06
N LEU A 32 6.31 13.87 -10.78
CA LEU A 32 6.48 14.34 -9.39
C LEU A 32 5.15 14.71 -8.74
N ASP A 33 4.31 15.46 -9.46
CA ASP A 33 2.98 15.83 -8.97
C ASP A 33 2.15 14.58 -8.68
N LYS A 34 2.21 13.60 -9.60
CA LYS A 34 1.52 12.33 -9.40
C LYS A 34 2.06 11.54 -8.22
N ALA A 35 3.35 11.58 -7.93
CA ALA A 35 3.94 10.90 -6.77
C ALA A 35 3.55 11.57 -5.45
N LEU A 36 3.40 12.90 -5.43
CA LEU A 36 3.01 13.66 -4.25
C LEU A 36 1.54 13.45 -3.86
N GLU A 37 0.65 13.18 -4.82
CA GLU A 37 -0.76 12.86 -4.55
C GLU A 37 -0.96 11.68 -3.56
N PRO A 38 -0.51 10.45 -3.84
CA PRO A 38 -0.63 9.33 -2.92
C PRO A 38 0.27 9.53 -1.70
N ALA A 39 1.42 10.20 -1.81
CA ALA A 39 2.27 10.47 -0.65
C ALA A 39 1.53 11.30 0.43
N LYS A 40 0.77 12.32 0.01
CA LYS A 40 -0.07 13.11 0.93
C LYS A 40 -1.16 12.24 1.57
N GLN A 41 -1.74 11.29 0.84
CA GLN A 41 -2.73 10.37 1.38
C GLN A 41 -2.09 9.41 2.40
N ILE A 42 -0.95 8.80 2.05
CA ILE A 42 -0.18 7.88 2.92
C ILE A 42 0.29 8.58 4.19
N ALA A 43 0.60 9.88 4.12
CA ALA A 43 0.98 10.67 5.29
C ALA A 43 -0.14 10.77 6.35
N ASN A 44 -1.40 10.54 5.99
CA ASN A 44 -2.52 10.50 6.93
C ASN A 44 -2.72 9.13 7.60
N ASN A 45 -2.00 8.10 7.16
CA ASN A 45 -2.08 6.79 7.79
C ASN A 45 -1.45 6.83 9.19
N SER A 46 -1.95 5.97 10.09
CA SER A 46 -1.25 5.74 11.36
C SER A 46 0.13 5.12 11.09
N PRO A 47 1.17 5.49 11.86
CA PRO A 47 2.48 4.85 11.77
C PRO A 47 2.43 3.32 11.84
N VAL A 48 1.51 2.76 12.64
CA VAL A 48 1.32 1.30 12.77
C VAL A 48 0.81 0.68 11.47
N ILE A 49 -0.09 1.36 10.75
CA ILE A 49 -0.60 0.90 9.45
C ILE A 49 0.52 0.91 8.41
N ASN A 50 1.30 2.00 8.34
CA ASN A 50 2.42 2.08 7.41
C ASN A 50 3.47 0.99 7.69
N TYR A 51 3.76 0.72 8.97
CA TYR A 51 4.64 -0.37 9.37
C TYR A 51 4.10 -1.74 8.92
N ALA A 52 2.81 -2.01 9.17
CA ALA A 52 2.18 -3.27 8.78
C ALA A 52 2.26 -3.49 7.26
N ILE A 53 1.94 -2.47 6.45
CA ILE A 53 1.96 -2.57 4.99
C ILE A 53 3.39 -2.72 4.45
N LEU A 54 4.35 -1.93 4.94
CA LEU A 54 5.71 -1.93 4.41
C LEU A 54 6.55 -3.12 4.87
N HIS A 55 6.25 -3.67 6.06
CA HIS A 55 7.10 -4.71 6.66
C HIS A 55 6.38 -6.03 6.91
N ALA A 56 5.16 -6.02 7.45
CA ALA A 56 4.47 -7.26 7.80
C ALA A 56 3.87 -7.93 6.57
N LEU A 57 3.15 -7.17 5.74
CA LEU A 57 2.42 -7.70 4.58
C LEU A 57 3.31 -8.47 3.58
N PRO A 58 4.50 -7.98 3.16
CA PRO A 58 5.36 -8.74 2.25
C PRO A 58 5.81 -10.06 2.87
N ARG A 59 6.15 -10.06 4.17
CA ARG A 59 6.59 -11.26 4.89
C ARG A 59 5.46 -12.27 5.04
N ILE A 60 4.25 -11.82 5.33
CA ILE A 60 3.05 -12.68 5.38
C ILE A 60 2.85 -13.37 4.02
N ALA A 61 2.98 -12.62 2.91
CA ALA A 61 2.80 -13.16 1.56
C ALA A 61 3.88 -14.19 1.15
N GLU A 62 5.10 -14.08 1.70
CA GLU A 62 6.22 -14.98 1.43
C GLU A 62 6.28 -16.19 2.37
N THR A 63 5.52 -16.18 3.46
CA THR A 63 5.52 -17.24 4.47
C THR A 63 4.55 -18.37 4.08
N ASP A 64 4.73 -19.56 4.65
CA ASP A 64 3.73 -20.62 4.52
C ASP A 64 2.34 -20.17 5.02
N PRO A 65 1.24 -20.71 4.47
CA PRO A 65 -0.09 -20.20 4.78
C PRO A 65 -0.47 -20.25 6.26
N GLU A 66 -0.05 -21.27 7.01
CA GLU A 66 -0.44 -21.43 8.42
C GLU A 66 0.22 -20.34 9.28
N THR A 67 1.53 -20.18 9.14
CA THR A 67 2.27 -19.13 9.84
C THR A 67 1.86 -17.73 9.37
N GLY A 68 1.58 -17.57 8.07
CA GLY A 68 1.10 -16.33 7.48
C GLY A 68 -0.23 -15.86 8.08
N LEU A 69 -1.22 -16.77 8.21
CA LEU A 69 -2.51 -16.47 8.82
C LEU A 69 -2.40 -16.11 10.31
N LEU A 70 -1.50 -16.77 11.05
CA LEU A 70 -1.21 -16.42 12.43
C LEU A 70 -0.60 -15.01 12.52
N MET A 71 0.39 -14.72 11.68
CA MET A 71 1.06 -13.42 11.64
C MET A 71 0.09 -12.29 11.24
N GLU A 72 -0.79 -12.53 10.27
CA GLU A 72 -1.86 -11.62 9.88
C GLU A 72 -2.79 -11.33 11.07
N SER A 73 -3.23 -12.37 11.77
CA SER A 73 -4.11 -12.24 12.94
C SER A 73 -3.47 -11.38 14.05
N LEU A 74 -2.19 -11.61 14.33
CA LEU A 74 -1.43 -10.84 15.32
C LEU A 74 -1.27 -9.37 14.90
N MET A 75 -0.90 -9.13 13.62
CA MET A 75 -0.72 -7.77 13.11
C MET A 75 -2.06 -7.02 13.05
N ALA A 76 -3.15 -7.68 12.67
CA ALA A 76 -4.49 -7.10 12.68
C ALA A 76 -4.90 -6.68 14.11
N ALA A 77 -4.66 -7.54 15.10
CA ALA A 77 -4.94 -7.21 16.50
C ALA A 77 -4.16 -5.98 16.98
N VAL A 78 -2.86 -5.90 16.65
CA VAL A 78 -2.02 -4.74 17.00
C VAL A 78 -2.52 -3.47 16.29
N ALA A 79 -2.79 -3.53 14.99
CA ALA A 79 -3.25 -2.37 14.22
C ALA A 79 -4.58 -1.81 14.77
N LEU A 80 -5.54 -2.69 15.08
CA LEU A 80 -6.86 -2.33 15.61
C LEU A 80 -6.82 -1.89 17.08
N SER A 81 -5.79 -2.25 17.84
CA SER A 81 -5.65 -1.88 19.25
C SER A 81 -5.24 -0.41 19.47
N SER A 82 -4.69 0.23 18.44
CA SER A 82 -4.17 1.60 18.48
C SER A 82 -5.25 2.64 18.80
N PRO A 83 -4.93 3.72 19.53
CA PRO A 83 -5.89 4.81 19.80
C PRO A 83 -6.49 5.39 18.52
N GLU A 84 -5.69 5.54 17.47
CA GLU A 84 -6.12 6.10 16.19
C GLU A 84 -7.10 5.17 15.47
N ALA A 85 -6.89 3.85 15.54
CA ALA A 85 -7.83 2.88 14.97
C ALA A 85 -9.16 2.89 15.72
N LYS A 86 -9.14 2.91 17.05
CA LYS A 86 -10.34 3.00 17.88
C LYS A 86 -11.13 4.28 17.60
N GLN A 87 -10.43 5.41 17.45
CA GLN A 87 -11.06 6.68 17.11
C GLN A 87 -11.70 6.63 15.72
N ARG A 88 -11.00 6.11 14.70
CA ARG A 88 -11.57 5.94 13.36
C ARG A 88 -12.82 5.07 13.35
N VAL A 89 -12.82 3.96 14.10
CA VAL A 89 -14.01 3.10 14.24
C VAL A 89 -15.15 3.86 14.91
N ASN A 90 -14.88 4.64 15.94
CA ASN A 90 -15.88 5.46 16.61
C ASN A 90 -16.44 6.57 15.70
N ASP A 91 -15.58 7.27 14.96
CA ASP A 91 -16.00 8.31 14.01
C ASP A 91 -16.89 7.72 12.92
N PHE A 92 -16.56 6.51 12.45
CA PHE A 92 -17.41 5.75 11.52
C PHE A 92 -18.78 5.42 12.13
N LEU A 93 -18.81 4.86 13.34
CA LEU A 93 -20.07 4.50 14.03
C LEU A 93 -20.94 5.71 14.37
N THR A 94 -20.33 6.88 14.61
CA THR A 94 -21.04 8.12 14.95
C THR A 94 -21.40 8.98 13.74
N GLY A 95 -21.13 8.50 12.52
CA GLY A 95 -21.42 9.22 11.27
C GLY A 95 -20.55 10.47 11.06
N LYS A 96 -19.41 10.56 11.75
CA LYS A 96 -18.43 11.65 11.63
C LYS A 96 -17.28 11.32 10.67
N SER A 97 -17.22 10.09 10.16
CA SER A 97 -16.23 9.69 9.17
C SER A 97 -16.48 10.39 7.84
N THR A 98 -15.40 10.82 7.19
CA THR A 98 -15.41 11.22 5.78
C THR A 98 -16.01 10.09 4.94
N GLU A 99 -16.95 10.41 4.06
CA GLU A 99 -17.63 9.46 3.20
C GLU A 99 -16.61 8.59 2.43
N VAL A 100 -16.81 7.27 2.41
CA VAL A 100 -15.99 6.39 1.56
C VAL A 100 -16.40 6.66 0.12
N VAL A 101 -15.70 7.59 -0.52
CA VAL A 101 -15.87 7.87 -1.94
C VAL A 101 -15.41 6.63 -2.70
N GLN A 102 -16.35 5.79 -3.12
CA GLN A 102 -16.06 4.77 -4.13
C GLN A 102 -15.59 5.50 -5.39
N ARG A 103 -14.33 5.28 -5.75
CA ARG A 103 -13.77 5.72 -7.04
C ARG A 103 -14.03 4.67 -8.10
#